data_AF-A0A502SQ16-F1
#
_entry.id   AF-A0A502SQ16-F1
#
_cell.length_a   1.000
_cell.length_b   1.000
_cell.length_c   1.000
_cell.angle_alpha   90.00
_cell.angle_beta   90.00
_cell.angle_gamma   90.00
#
_symmetry.space_group_name_H-M   'P 1'
#
loop_
_entity.id
_entity.type
_entity.pdbx_description
1 polymer ?
#
loop_
_entity_poly.entity_id
_entity_poly.type
_entity_poly.pdbx_seq_one_letter_code
_entity_poly.pdbx_strand_id
1 'polypeptide(L)'
;MAVTKERIDGVVIGIFLGFGEDSPLVVFPGNPKETAVSARSLAELTSDMIGAEVALLFQEGDPGRPLIVGRIVDPAHKSDAPHVVRDGERVRINANERIELRCGKATIIMEKDGRITIRGTYVTSHASATNRVRGASVNLN
;
A
#
# COMPACT_ATOMS: atom_id res chain seq x y z
N MET A 1 -20.47 9.15 -46.36
CA MET A 1 -19.82 7.86 -46.06
C MET A 1 -19.58 7.81 -44.56
N ALA A 2 -20.28 6.96 -43.83
CA ALA A 2 -20.07 6.81 -42.39
C ALA A 2 -18.77 6.02 -42.18
N VAL A 3 -17.78 6.61 -41.53
CA VAL A 3 -16.57 5.91 -41.11
C VAL A 3 -16.99 4.98 -39.98
N THR A 4 -17.11 3.69 -40.26
CA THR A 4 -17.40 2.67 -39.25
C THR A 4 -16.21 2.62 -38.30
N LYS A 5 -16.29 3.33 -37.16
CA LYS A 5 -15.31 3.17 -36.08
C LYS A 5 -15.46 1.75 -35.53
N GLU A 6 -14.34 1.01 -35.42
CA GLU A 6 -14.33 -0.25 -34.70
C GLU A 6 -14.76 0.01 -33.26
N ARG A 7 -15.86 -0.62 -32.85
CA ARG A 7 -16.41 -0.50 -31.51
C ARG A 7 -15.68 -1.47 -30.58
N ILE A 8 -15.42 -1.03 -29.36
CA ILE A 8 -14.85 -1.87 -28.30
C ILE A 8 -15.94 -2.20 -27.30
N ASP A 9 -16.44 -3.44 -27.37
CA ASP A 9 -17.43 -3.99 -26.44
C ASP A 9 -16.72 -4.89 -25.43
N GLY A 10 -15.88 -4.29 -24.57
CA GLY A 10 -15.09 -5.01 -23.56
C GLY A 10 -14.20 -4.11 -22.72
N VAL A 11 -13.50 -4.70 -21.76
CA VAL A 11 -12.45 -4.02 -20.98
C VAL A 11 -11.15 -4.10 -21.77
N VAL A 12 -10.45 -2.96 -21.89
CA VAL A 12 -9.10 -2.91 -22.47
C VAL A 12 -8.10 -2.49 -21.40
N ILE A 13 -6.93 -3.11 -21.42
CA ILE A 13 -5.82 -2.69 -20.55
C ILE A 13 -5.00 -1.65 -21.30
N GLY A 14 -4.88 -0.47 -20.69
CA GLY A 14 -4.07 0.64 -21.18
C GLY A 14 -3.03 1.08 -20.15
N ILE A 15 -2.25 2.08 -20.51
CA ILE A 15 -1.26 2.71 -19.64
C ILE A 15 -1.72 4.14 -19.35
N PHE A 16 -1.72 4.51 -18.07
CA PHE A 16 -1.92 5.89 -17.65
C PHE A 16 -0.62 6.68 -17.82
N LEU A 17 -0.63 7.71 -18.66
CA LEU A 17 0.56 8.51 -19.01
C LEU A 17 0.70 9.80 -18.19
N GLY A 18 -0.24 10.08 -17.29
CA GLY A 18 -0.27 11.29 -16.47
C GLY A 18 -1.40 12.24 -16.85
N PHE A 19 -1.30 13.48 -16.39
CA PHE A 19 -2.32 14.50 -16.61
C PHE A 19 -1.93 15.41 -17.78
N GLY A 20 -2.85 15.60 -18.72
CA GLY A 20 -2.80 16.70 -19.67
C GLY A 20 -3.26 18.01 -19.01
N GLU A 21 -3.71 18.98 -19.79
CA GLU A 21 -4.18 20.26 -19.25
C GLU A 21 -5.31 20.09 -18.23
N ASP A 22 -6.33 19.27 -18.53
CA ASP A 22 -7.51 19.11 -17.66
C ASP A 22 -7.94 17.65 -17.42
N SER A 23 -7.25 16.68 -18.00
CA SER A 23 -7.70 15.28 -18.03
C SER A 23 -6.56 14.28 -17.95
N PRO A 24 -6.75 13.11 -17.33
CA PRO A 24 -5.79 12.03 -17.44
C PRO A 24 -5.63 11.58 -18.90
N LEU A 25 -4.41 11.22 -19.25
CA LEU A 25 -4.03 10.75 -20.57
C LEU A 25 -3.75 9.26 -20.54
N VAL A 26 -4.24 8.53 -21.52
CA VAL A 26 -4.02 7.08 -21.65
C VAL A 26 -3.58 6.71 -23.06
N VAL A 27 -2.84 5.61 -23.14
CA VAL A 27 -2.60 4.88 -24.39
C VAL A 27 -3.04 3.44 -24.19
N PHE A 28 -3.55 2.81 -25.25
CA PHE A 28 -4.06 1.44 -25.19
C PHE A 28 -3.98 0.79 -26.58
N PRO A 29 -3.98 -0.56 -26.66
CA PRO A 29 -4.05 -1.27 -27.93
C PRO A 29 -5.32 -0.91 -28.71
N GLY A 30 -5.18 -0.53 -29.98
CA GLY A 30 -6.32 -0.04 -30.79
C GLY A 30 -6.67 1.43 -30.57
N ASN A 31 -5.80 2.20 -29.93
CA ASN A 31 -5.93 3.66 -29.86
C ASN A 31 -5.97 4.24 -31.30
N PRO A 32 -7.06 4.95 -31.69
CA PRO A 32 -7.20 5.50 -33.03
C PRO A 32 -6.28 6.69 -33.31
N LYS A 33 -5.55 7.20 -32.30
CA LYS A 33 -4.58 8.29 -32.43
C LYS A 33 -3.16 7.78 -32.23
N GLU A 34 -2.20 8.41 -32.93
CA GLU A 34 -0.77 8.18 -32.69
C GLU A 34 -0.29 8.71 -31.33
N THR A 35 -1.10 9.53 -30.68
CA THR A 35 -0.82 10.16 -29.38
C THR A 35 -1.80 9.70 -28.30
N ALA A 36 -1.48 10.05 -27.05
CA ALA A 36 -2.35 9.75 -25.92
C ALA A 36 -3.74 10.38 -26.08
N VAL A 37 -4.76 9.69 -25.56
CA VAL A 37 -6.15 10.13 -25.58
C VAL A 37 -6.55 10.58 -24.18
N SER A 38 -7.26 11.71 -24.09
CA SER A 38 -7.90 12.15 -22.85
C SER A 38 -8.94 11.14 -22.40
N ALA A 39 -8.82 10.70 -21.15
CA ALA A 39 -9.78 9.84 -20.48
C ALA A 39 -10.54 10.61 -19.41
N ARG A 40 -11.69 10.07 -19.02
CA ARG A 40 -12.31 10.35 -17.72
C ARG A 40 -11.90 9.26 -16.74
N SER A 41 -12.08 9.51 -15.45
CA SER A 41 -11.77 8.51 -14.41
C SER A 41 -12.95 8.32 -13.45
N LEU A 42 -13.17 7.07 -13.04
CA LEU A 42 -14.02 6.69 -11.90
C LEU A 42 -13.21 6.46 -10.61
N ALA A 43 -11.88 6.41 -10.71
CA ALA A 43 -10.96 6.27 -9.59
C ALA A 43 -10.14 7.55 -9.38
N GLU A 44 -9.71 7.79 -8.15
CA GLU A 44 -8.69 8.80 -7.90
C GLU A 44 -7.39 8.42 -8.60
N LEU A 45 -6.79 9.40 -9.27
CA LEU A 45 -5.52 9.27 -9.96
C LEU A 45 -4.52 10.22 -9.31
N THR A 46 -3.30 9.75 -9.16
CA THR A 46 -2.20 10.51 -8.56
C THR A 46 -0.96 10.37 -9.43
N SER A 47 -0.03 11.31 -9.33
CA SER A 47 1.15 11.35 -10.21
C SER A 47 2.10 10.16 -10.02
N ASP A 48 2.07 9.48 -8.86
CA ASP A 48 2.82 8.24 -8.63
C ASP A 48 2.28 7.03 -9.42
N MET A 49 1.10 7.15 -10.02
CA MET A 49 0.51 6.11 -10.87
C MET A 49 0.93 6.23 -12.34
N ILE A 50 1.72 7.24 -12.74
CA ILE A 50 2.17 7.40 -14.13
C ILE A 50 2.97 6.17 -14.58
N GLY A 51 2.62 5.63 -15.74
CA GLY A 51 3.15 4.39 -16.29
C GLY A 51 2.44 3.13 -15.82
N ALA A 52 1.47 3.22 -14.91
CA ALA A 52 0.73 2.06 -14.43
C ALA A 52 -0.30 1.56 -15.45
N GLU A 53 -0.54 0.24 -15.42
CA GLU A 53 -1.64 -0.38 -16.15
C GLU A 53 -2.99 -0.02 -15.53
N VAL A 54 -3.95 0.33 -16.38
CA VAL A 54 -5.30 0.71 -16.01
C VAL A 54 -6.33 -0.05 -16.84
N ALA A 55 -7.44 -0.41 -16.21
CA ALA A 55 -8.60 -0.96 -16.89
C ALA A 55 -9.44 0.17 -17.49
N LEU A 56 -9.68 0.09 -18.80
CA LEU A 56 -10.45 1.05 -19.58
C LEU A 56 -11.78 0.44 -20.04
N LEU A 57 -12.85 1.20 -19.87
CA LEU A 57 -14.09 1.05 -20.61
C LEU A 57 -14.23 2.22 -21.60
N PHE A 58 -15.10 2.07 -22.59
CA PHE A 58 -15.31 3.08 -23.62
C PHE A 58 -16.77 3.49 -23.65
N GLN A 59 -17.03 4.80 -23.54
CA GLN A 59 -18.40 5.32 -23.53
C GLN A 59 -19.06 5.03 -24.88
N GLU A 60 -20.20 4.34 -24.85
CA GLU A 60 -20.91 3.87 -26.06
C GLU A 60 -20.06 2.98 -26.99
N GLY A 61 -18.97 2.41 -26.46
CA GLY A 61 -18.00 1.63 -27.22
C GLY A 61 -17.07 2.45 -28.12
N ASP A 62 -17.03 3.79 -27.99
CA ASP A 62 -16.14 4.66 -28.80
C ASP A 62 -14.70 4.68 -28.25
N PRO A 63 -13.69 4.17 -29.00
CA PRO A 63 -12.28 4.22 -28.59
C PRO A 63 -11.76 5.63 -28.29
N GLY A 64 -12.38 6.67 -28.86
CA GLY A 64 -12.03 8.06 -28.59
C GLY A 64 -12.55 8.60 -27.25
N ARG A 65 -13.35 7.83 -26.51
CA ARG A 65 -13.96 8.24 -25.22
C ARG A 65 -13.65 7.24 -24.09
N PRO A 66 -12.37 7.03 -23.74
CA PRO A 66 -11.99 6.11 -22.68
C PRO A 66 -12.42 6.61 -21.29
N LEU A 67 -12.75 5.65 -20.42
CA LEU A 67 -13.10 5.82 -19.01
C LEU A 67 -12.24 4.86 -18.19
N ILE A 68 -11.35 5.41 -17.36
CA ILE A 68 -10.54 4.65 -16.41
C ILE A 68 -11.45 4.16 -15.29
N VAL A 69 -11.55 2.84 -15.16
CA VAL A 69 -12.29 2.19 -14.07
C VAL A 69 -11.41 2.09 -12.82
N GLY A 70 -10.13 1.81 -13.00
CA GLY A 70 -9.15 1.74 -11.92
C GLY A 70 -7.79 1.22 -12.39
N ARG A 71 -6.79 1.35 -11.52
CA ARG A 71 -5.45 0.77 -11.73
C ARG A 71 -5.52 -0.76 -11.56
N ILE A 72 -4.84 -1.50 -12.43
CA ILE A 72 -4.58 -2.91 -12.18
C ILE A 72 -3.60 -3.00 -11.02
N VAL A 73 -4.03 -3.66 -9.96
CA VAL A 73 -3.18 -3.96 -8.83
C VAL A 73 -2.94 -5.45 -8.82
N ASP A 74 -1.70 -5.86 -8.61
CA ASP A 74 -1.46 -7.21 -8.17
C ASP A 74 -2.24 -7.40 -6.87
N PRO A 75 -3.03 -8.47 -6.73
CA PRO A 75 -3.71 -8.77 -5.48
C PRO A 75 -2.64 -8.99 -4.42
N ALA A 76 -2.35 -7.93 -3.67
CA ALA A 76 -1.53 -8.00 -2.49
C ALA A 76 -2.24 -9.00 -1.57
N HIS A 77 -1.67 -10.18 -1.42
CA HIS A 77 -1.95 -10.99 -0.25
C HIS A 77 -1.61 -10.06 0.91
N LYS A 78 -2.62 -9.58 1.65
CA LYS A 78 -2.39 -8.89 2.91
C LYS A 78 -1.63 -9.88 3.77
N SER A 79 -0.32 -9.80 3.72
CA SER A 79 0.53 -10.54 4.58
C SER A 79 0.33 -9.90 5.94
N ASP A 80 -0.27 -10.63 6.87
CA ASP A 80 -0.20 -10.33 8.31
C ASP A 80 1.26 -10.42 8.83
N ALA A 81 2.25 -10.48 7.93
CA ALA A 81 3.64 -10.33 8.29
C ALA A 81 3.85 -9.02 9.06
N PRO A 82 4.56 -9.10 10.19
CA PRO A 82 4.98 -7.92 10.93
C PRO A 82 5.69 -6.94 9.99
N HIS A 83 5.28 -5.67 10.02
CA HIS A 83 5.94 -4.63 9.25
C HIS A 83 6.78 -3.75 10.18
N VAL A 84 7.97 -3.39 9.70
CA VAL A 84 8.90 -2.48 10.38
C VAL A 84 9.00 -1.21 9.55
N VAL A 85 8.46 -0.10 10.07
CA VAL A 85 8.53 1.22 9.40
C VAL A 85 9.60 2.05 10.09
N ARG A 86 10.51 2.63 9.29
CA ARG A 86 11.51 3.60 9.72
C ARG A 86 11.19 4.94 9.07
N ASP A 87 10.88 5.96 9.86
CA ASP A 87 10.51 7.30 9.38
C ASP A 87 11.66 8.33 9.53
N GLY A 88 12.90 7.85 9.69
CA GLY A 88 14.10 8.68 9.89
C GLY A 88 14.31 9.13 11.34
N GLU A 89 13.26 9.19 12.16
CA GLU A 89 13.32 9.53 13.58
C GLU A 89 13.01 8.32 14.48
N ARG A 90 12.12 7.41 14.04
CA ARG A 90 11.54 6.33 14.85
C ARG A 90 11.45 5.02 14.07
N VAL A 91 11.43 3.92 14.82
CA VAL A 91 11.15 2.57 14.32
C VAL A 91 9.83 2.10 14.92
N ARG A 92 8.84 1.76 14.08
CA ARG A 92 7.55 1.19 14.50
C ARG A 92 7.49 -0.27 14.08
N ILE A 93 7.19 -1.16 15.05
CA ILE A 93 6.97 -2.59 14.83
C ILE A 93 5.53 -2.90 15.23
N ASN A 94 4.70 -3.31 14.28
CA ASN A 94 3.32 -3.71 14.54
C ASN A 94 3.16 -5.21 14.29
N ALA A 95 2.49 -5.90 15.22
CA ALA A 95 2.11 -7.30 15.10
C ALA A 95 0.73 -7.53 15.73
N ASN A 96 -0.08 -8.41 15.16
CA ASN A 96 -1.45 -8.67 15.63
C ASN A 96 -1.49 -9.60 16.87
N GLU A 97 -0.49 -10.46 17.04
CA GLU A 97 -0.51 -11.50 18.08
C GLU A 97 0.67 -11.39 19.06
N ARG A 98 1.91 -11.31 18.55
CA ARG A 98 3.12 -11.37 19.39
C ARG A 98 4.31 -10.65 18.73
N ILE A 99 5.12 -9.98 19.55
CA ILE A 99 6.46 -9.51 19.19
C ILE A 99 7.48 -10.26 20.06
N GLU A 100 8.47 -10.90 19.44
CA GLU A 100 9.55 -11.61 20.14
C GLU A 100 10.93 -11.13 19.66
N LEU A 101 11.75 -10.63 20.58
CA LEU A 101 13.15 -10.30 20.37
C LEU A 101 14.01 -11.33 21.08
N ARG A 102 14.69 -12.21 20.33
CA ARG A 102 15.49 -13.31 20.88
C ARG A 102 16.97 -13.16 20.52
N CYS A 103 17.83 -13.36 21.51
CA CYS A 103 19.29 -13.44 21.32
C CYS A 103 19.85 -14.50 22.29
N GLY A 104 20.24 -15.67 21.75
CA GLY A 104 20.70 -16.80 22.57
C GLY A 104 19.67 -17.21 23.64
N LYS A 105 20.08 -17.17 24.92
CA LYS A 105 19.23 -17.49 26.09
C LYS A 105 18.31 -16.33 26.53
N ALA A 106 18.49 -15.13 25.96
CA ALA A 106 17.69 -13.96 26.30
C ALA A 106 16.50 -13.80 25.35
N THR A 107 15.37 -13.33 25.88
CA THR A 107 14.15 -13.09 25.10
C THR A 107 13.31 -11.97 25.72
N ILE A 108 12.80 -11.07 24.89
CA ILE A 108 11.76 -10.09 25.24
C ILE A 108 10.52 -10.43 24.42
N ILE A 109 9.38 -10.62 25.08
CA ILE A 109 8.11 -10.97 24.43
C ILE A 109 7.06 -9.94 24.83
N MET A 110 6.30 -9.44 23.86
CA MET A 110 5.06 -8.69 24.04
C MET A 110 3.91 -9.47 23.38
N GLU A 111 2.83 -9.69 24.12
CA GLU A 111 1.65 -10.43 23.66
C GLU A 111 0.48 -9.45 23.43
N LYS A 112 -0.50 -9.83 22.61
CA LYS A 112 -1.67 -8.99 22.29
C LYS A 112 -2.53 -8.57 23.50
N ASP A 113 -2.45 -9.31 24.61
CA ASP A 113 -3.16 -9.00 25.85
C ASP A 113 -2.45 -7.91 26.69
N GLY A 114 -1.32 -7.40 26.21
CA GLY A 114 -0.50 -6.38 26.87
C GLY A 114 0.57 -6.92 27.82
N ARG A 115 0.68 -8.25 27.97
CA ARG A 115 1.72 -8.85 28.82
C ARG A 115 3.09 -8.72 28.16
N ILE A 116 4.06 -8.22 28.92
CA ILE A 116 5.48 -8.15 28.53
C ILE A 116 6.31 -9.07 29.42
N THR A 117 7.13 -9.93 28.82
CA THR A 117 8.03 -10.84 29.53
C THR A 117 9.48 -10.57 29.10
N ILE A 118 10.37 -10.36 30.07
CA ILE A 118 11.82 -10.20 29.85
C ILE A 118 12.52 -11.37 30.53
N ARG A 119 13.28 -12.15 29.76
CA ARG A 119 14.03 -13.31 30.25
C ARG A 119 15.49 -13.20 29.83
N GLY A 120 16.39 -13.53 30.74
CA GLY A 120 17.83 -13.64 30.49
C GLY A 120 18.55 -14.23 31.71
N THR A 121 19.84 -14.56 31.56
CA THR A 121 20.68 -14.96 32.69
C THR A 121 20.88 -13.80 33.68
N TYR A 122 20.92 -12.57 33.15
CA TYR A 122 21.01 -11.33 33.91
C TYR A 122 20.09 -10.28 33.27
N VAL A 123 19.44 -9.46 34.10
CA VAL A 123 18.65 -8.29 33.66
C VAL A 123 19.14 -7.08 34.43
N THR A 124 19.84 -6.17 33.76
CA THR A 124 20.30 -4.92 34.36
C THR A 124 19.34 -3.78 34.00
N SER A 125 18.65 -3.23 34.99
CA SER A 125 17.82 -2.03 34.83
C SER A 125 18.55 -0.83 35.42
N HIS A 126 18.98 0.10 34.56
CA HIS A 126 19.79 1.26 34.94
C HIS A 126 19.15 2.55 34.44
N ALA A 127 19.09 3.57 35.28
CA ALA A 127 18.62 4.91 34.93
C ALA A 127 19.59 5.95 35.53
N SER A 128 19.96 6.98 34.75
CA SER A 128 20.81 8.09 35.23
C SER A 128 20.09 9.01 36.23
N ALA A 129 18.76 8.95 36.26
CA ALA A 129 17.92 9.62 37.23
C ALA A 129 17.06 8.56 37.94
N THR A 130 15.74 8.75 38.01
CA THR A 130 14.86 7.83 38.73
C THR A 130 14.50 6.61 37.88
N ASN A 131 14.75 5.41 38.41
CA ASN A 131 14.11 4.19 37.94
C ASN A 131 12.80 3.98 38.72
N ARG A 132 11.64 4.22 38.10
CA ARG A 132 10.33 4.20 38.76
C ARG A 132 9.49 3.00 38.34
N VAL A 133 9.13 2.16 39.31
CA VAL A 133 8.25 1.00 39.13
C VAL A 133 6.90 1.27 39.80
N ARG A 134 5.79 0.97 39.12
CA ARG A 134 4.42 1.12 39.64
C ARG A 134 3.55 -0.06 39.19
N GLY A 135 2.70 -0.53 40.07
CA GLY A 135 1.70 -1.57 39.80
C GLY A 135 0.80 -1.77 41.02
N ALA A 136 -0.34 -2.41 40.84
CA ALA A 136 -1.22 -2.78 41.96
C ALA A 136 -0.50 -3.71 42.96
N SER A 137 0.44 -4.53 42.47
CA SER A 137 1.35 -5.35 43.25
C SER A 137 2.73 -5.35 42.61
N VAL A 138 3.79 -5.27 43.41
CA VAL A 138 5.18 -5.45 42.97
C VAL A 138 5.82 -6.52 43.86
N ASN A 139 6.18 -7.64 43.26
CA ASN A 139 6.87 -8.73 43.93
C ASN A 139 8.35 -8.70 43.54
N LEU A 140 9.21 -8.50 44.52
CA LEU A 140 10.67 -8.61 44.39
C LEU A 140 11.12 -9.73 45.32
N ASN A 141 11.83 -10.70 44.78
CA ASN A 141 12.32 -11.87 45.50
C ASN A 141 13.82 -12.10 45.27
#